data_AF-A0A3D2PDT7-F1
#
_entry.id   AF-A0A3D2PDT7-F1
#
_cell.length_a   1.000
_cell.length_b   1.000
_cell.length_c   1.000
_cell.angle_alpha   90.00
_cell.angle_beta   90.00
_cell.angle_gamma   90.00
#
_symmetry.space_group_name_H-M   'P 1'
#
loop_
_entity.id
_entity.type
_entity.pdbx_description
1 polymer ?
#
loop_
_entity_poly.entity_id
_entity_poly.type
_entity_poly.pdbx_seq_one_letter_code
_entity_poly.pdbx_strand_id
1 'polypeptide(L)' 'RQGIKINEKKEKLVKMLKVIKKFKKNDYAVKLGSVLDYEMRKYYLKNKFFYLTQQINTILSFR' A
#
# COMPACT_ATOMS: atom_id res chain seq x y z
N ARG A 1 6.16 -15.67 9.01
CA ARG A 1 6.27 -15.56 7.53
C ARG A 1 6.06 -14.10 7.16
N GLN A 2 7.11 -13.32 6.95
CA GLN A 2 6.97 -11.99 6.35
C GLN A 2 6.73 -12.21 4.84
N GLY A 3 5.80 -11.47 4.25
CA GLY A 3 5.29 -11.71 2.90
C GLY A 3 6.33 -11.55 1.77
N ILE A 4 5.83 -11.30 0.56
CA ILE A 4 6.63 -11.15 -0.67
C ILE A 4 7.76 -10.12 -0.46
N LYS A 5 8.99 -10.52 -0.78
CA LYS A 5 10.17 -9.66 -0.68
C LYS A 5 10.10 -8.56 -1.75
N ILE A 6 10.05 -7.30 -1.33
CA ILE A 6 10.05 -6.16 -2.26
C ILE A 6 11.49 -5.87 -2.66
N ASN A 7 11.87 -6.22 -3.90
CA ASN A 7 13.20 -5.95 -4.46
C ASN A 7 13.09 -4.89 -5.56
N GLU A 8 12.89 -3.63 -5.17
CA GLU A 8 12.68 -2.51 -6.09
C GLU A 8 13.62 -1.34 -5.75
N LYS A 9 13.89 -0.49 -6.75
CA LYS A 9 14.78 0.68 -6.56
C LYS A 9 14.21 1.66 -5.54
N LYS A 10 15.08 2.28 -4.72
CA LYS A 10 14.73 3.28 -3.70
C LYS A 10 13.81 4.38 -4.26
N GLU A 11 14.12 4.90 -5.45
CA GLU A 11 13.31 5.93 -6.11
C GLU A 11 11.87 5.49 -6.39
N LYS A 12 11.69 4.24 -6.83
CA LYS A 12 10.36 3.67 -7.11
C LYS A 12 9.56 3.52 -5.82
N LEU A 13 10.22 3.08 -4.74
CA LEU A 13 9.62 2.97 -3.41
C LEU A 13 9.17 4.34 -2.86
N VAL A 14 10.00 5.37 -3.00
CA VAL A 14 9.65 6.74 -2.59
C VAL A 14 8.49 7.28 -3.43
N LYS A 15 8.51 7.07 -4.76
CA LYS A 15 7.39 7.44 -5.64
C LYS A 15 6.10 6.72 -5.23
N MET A 16 6.19 5.43 -4.90
CA MET A 16 5.06 4.62 -4.47
C MET A 16 4.45 5.14 -3.16
N LEU A 17 5.27 5.48 -2.15
CA LEU A 17 4.80 6.10 -0.92
C LEU A 17 4.09 7.44 -1.18
N LYS A 18 4.63 8.27 -2.09
CA LYS A 18 4.00 9.55 -2.47
C LYS A 18 2.64 9.33 -3.11
N VAL A 19 2.49 8.31 -3.96
CA VAL A 19 1.19 7.95 -4.57
C VAL A 19 0.21 7.47 -3.50
N ILE A 20 0.61 6.55 -2.63
CA ILE A 20 -0.24 6.00 -1.57
C ILE A 20 -0.75 7.11 -0.63
N LYS A 21 0.09 8.09 -0.29
CA LYS A 21 -0.29 9.25 0.55
C LYS A 21 -1.40 10.12 -0.07
N LYS A 22 -1.54 10.11 -1.40
CA LYS A 22 -2.58 10.88 -2.10
C LYS A 22 -3.94 10.18 -2.12
N PHE A 23 -4.01 8.90 -1.74
CA PHE A 23 -5.27 8.14 -1.76
C PHE A 23 -6.20 8.66 -0.66
N LYS A 24 -7.41 9.05 -1.06
CA LYS A 24 -8.50 9.44 -0.17
C LYS A 24 -9.37 8.23 0.15
N LYS A 25 -10.26 8.35 1.14
CA LYS A 25 -11.23 7.30 1.51
C LYS A 25 -12.01 6.78 0.29
N ASN A 26 -12.38 7.66 -0.64
CA ASN A 26 -13.10 7.28 -1.86
C ASN A 26 -12.25 6.47 -2.85
N ASP A 27 -10.92 6.63 -2.87
CA ASP A 27 -10.06 5.77 -3.70
C ASP A 27 -10.06 4.33 -3.18
N TYR A 28 -10.06 4.15 -1.86
CA TYR A 28 -10.22 2.82 -1.22
C TYR A 28 -11.64 2.27 -1.37
N ALA A 29 -12.66 3.13 -1.33
CA ALA A 29 -14.04 2.70 -1.45
C ALA A 29 -14.43 2.34 -2.88
N VAL A 30 -14.15 3.21 -3.85
CA VAL A 30 -14.71 3.12 -5.20
C VAL A 30 -13.74 2.42 -6.15
N LYS A 31 -12.51 2.96 -6.29
CA LYS A 31 -11.54 2.42 -7.26
C LYS A 31 -10.99 1.06 -6.85
N LEU A 32 -10.66 0.87 -5.57
CA LEU A 32 -10.28 -0.46 -5.07
C LEU A 32 -11.46 -1.42 -5.04
N GLY A 33 -12.68 -0.91 -4.82
CA GLY A 33 -13.90 -1.70 -4.87
C GLY A 33 -14.29 -2.21 -6.26
N SER A 34 -13.75 -1.63 -7.34
CA SER A 34 -13.94 -2.15 -8.70
C SER A 34 -12.90 -3.20 -9.11
N VAL A 35 -11.86 -3.41 -8.28
CA VAL A 35 -10.75 -4.33 -8.56
C VAL A 35 -10.70 -5.48 -7.55
N LEU A 36 -11.30 -5.30 -6.38
CA LEU A 36 -11.27 -6.25 -5.27
C LEU A 36 -12.67 -6.70 -4.89
N ASP A 37 -12.77 -7.98 -4.51
CA ASP A 37 -13.98 -8.54 -3.93
C ASP A 37 -14.35 -7.84 -2.62
N TYR A 38 -15.63 -7.95 -2.24
CA TYR A 38 -16.21 -7.26 -1.10
C TYR A 38 -15.43 -7.45 0.22
N GLU A 39 -14.98 -8.67 0.51
CA GLU A 39 -14.22 -8.99 1.73
C GLU A 39 -12.82 -8.35 1.73
N MET A 40 -12.13 -8.37 0.59
CA MET A 40 -10.85 -7.66 0.45
C MET A 40 -11.04 -6.14 0.54
N ARG A 41 -12.11 -5.60 -0.04
CA ARG A 41 -12.44 -4.18 0.03
C ARG A 41 -12.63 -3.72 1.47
N LYS A 42 -13.33 -4.46 2.33
CA LYS A 42 -13.47 -4.15 3.76
C LYS A 42 -12.12 -4.00 4.44
N TYR A 43 -11.19 -4.92 4.14
CA TYR A 43 -9.84 -4.86 4.69
C TYR A 43 -9.12 -3.57 4.29
N TYR A 44 -9.10 -3.20 3.01
CA TYR A 44 -8.39 -2.01 2.53
C TYR A 44 -9.10 -0.70 2.89
N LEU A 45 -10.42 -0.71 3.09
CA LEU A 45 -11.15 0.43 3.64
C LEU A 45 -10.72 0.75 5.08
N LYS A 46 -10.52 -0.28 5.91
CA LYS A 46 -10.13 -0.14 7.31
C LYS A 46 -8.62 0.09 7.47
N ASN A 47 -7.82 -0.74 6.82
CA ASN A 47 -6.38 -0.82 7.05
C ASN A 47 -5.56 -0.04 6.00
N LYS A 48 -6.19 0.41 4.90
CA LYS A 48 -5.49 1.05 3.77
C LYS A 48 -4.31 0.19 3.32
N PHE A 49 -3.23 0.80 2.82
CA PHE A 49 -1.98 0.11 2.49
C PHE A 49 -1.01 0.02 3.67
N PHE A 50 -1.49 -0.08 4.93
CA PHE A 50 -0.66 -0.02 6.13
C PHE A 50 0.55 -0.96 6.07
N TYR A 51 0.32 -2.25 5.80
CA TYR A 51 1.39 -3.26 5.76
C TYR A 51 2.43 -2.95 4.68
N LEU A 52 1.98 -2.54 3.49
CA LEU A 52 2.85 -2.15 2.39
C LEU A 52 3.68 -0.91 2.74
N THR A 53 3.06 0.12 3.34
CA THR A 53 3.79 1.32 3.75
C THR A 53 4.82 1.03 4.84
N GLN A 54 4.49 0.15 5.79
CA GLN A 54 5.42 -0.32 6.83
C GLN A 54 6.64 -1.00 6.20
N GLN A 55 6.43 -1.97 5.31
CA GLN A 55 7.54 -2.67 4.64
C GLN A 55 8.43 -1.71 3.84
N ILE A 56 7.82 -0.79 3.07
CA ILE A 56 8.58 0.19 2.30
C ILE A 56 9.41 1.08 3.23
N ASN A 57 8.81 1.56 4.34
CA ASN A 57 9.54 2.37 5.31
C ASN A 57 10.68 1.60 5.98
N THR A 58 10.50 0.31 6.30
CA THR A 58 11.57 -0.54 6.83
C THR A 58 12.74 -0.63 5.84
N ILE A 59 12.45 -0.85 4.55
CA ILE A 59 13.47 -0.92 3.49
C ILE A 59 14.21 0.42 3.33
N LEU A 60 13.48 1.54 3.43
CA LEU A 60 14.06 2.89 3.31
C LEU A 60 14.84 3.33 4.55
N SER A 61 14.47 2.85 5.75
CA SER A 61 15.10 3.21 7.02
C SER A 61 16.35 2.38 7.32
N PHE A 62 16.48 1.18 6.75
CA PHE A 62 17.62 0.29 6.96
C PHE A 62 18.82 0.58 6.02
N ARG A 63 18.92 1.78 5.45
CA ARG A 63 20.00 2.13 4.52
C ARG A 63 20.44 3.58 4.56
#